data_AF-A0A8C2MNW4-F1
#
_entry.id   AF-A0A8C2MNW4-F1
#
_cell.length_a   1.000
_cell.length_b   1.000
_cell.length_c   1.000
_cell.angle_alpha   90.00
_cell.angle_beta   90.00
_cell.angle_gamma   90.00
#
_symmetry.space_group_name_H-M   'P 1'
#
loop_
_entity.id
_entity.type
_entity.pdbx_description
1 polymer ?
#
loop_
_entity_poly.entity_id
_entity_poly.type
_entity_poly.pdbx_seq_one_letter_code
_entity_poly.pdbx_strand_id
1 'polypeptide(L)'
;MRAQFPQRTLLSLALSLLFLSMARATRGCSSSSPQLLSQLQSQANITGDTRLLLEPYILLQELNTPTLRAACREYPVTFPSEDTLRALSKPHFLSTVYTTLGRIQHQLDALRQQSPKTKVFPLLERAKWNVQGIRNNIYCMAHLLNHPLETPNPTEAGSGASPSTTTTPSIFQTKIDNCRFLWGYHSFMGSVGRVFREWKDGSSRSRRHSPRHSLLRAWRKGASRIRPSRSSQSPMSRV
;
A
#
# COMPACT_ATOMS: atom_id res chain seq x y z
N MET A 1 43.80 41.09 -34.63
CA MET A 1 42.38 40.76 -34.89
C MET A 1 41.77 40.22 -33.60
N ARG A 2 40.80 40.93 -33.01
CA ARG A 2 40.16 40.52 -31.75
C ARG A 2 38.87 39.77 -32.12
N ALA A 3 38.85 38.46 -31.90
CA ALA A 3 37.68 37.63 -32.17
C ALA A 3 36.55 38.00 -31.20
N GLN A 4 35.55 38.72 -31.70
CA GLN A 4 34.30 38.94 -30.99
C GLN A 4 33.45 37.68 -31.16
N PHE A 5 33.46 36.80 -30.16
CA PHE A 5 32.50 35.71 -30.11
C PHE A 5 31.11 36.31 -29.87
N PRO A 6 30.10 36.02 -30.73
CA PRO A 6 28.79 36.63 -30.60
C PRO A 6 28.16 36.16 -29.29
N GLN A 7 27.89 37.10 -28.39
CA GLN A 7 27.35 36.93 -27.04
C GLN A 7 26.10 36.01 -26.99
N ARG A 8 25.36 35.91 -28.10
CA ARG A 8 24.23 35.00 -28.31
C ARG A 8 24.60 33.52 -28.29
N THR A 9 25.78 33.14 -28.78
CA THR A 9 26.25 31.73 -28.77
C THR A 9 26.62 31.27 -27.37
N LEU A 10 27.26 32.12 -26.57
CA LEU A 10 27.58 31.82 -25.17
C LEU A 10 26.32 31.72 -24.30
N LEU A 11 25.33 32.60 -24.52
CA LEU A 11 24.05 32.55 -23.81
C LEU A 11 23.25 31.28 -24.17
N SER A 12 23.22 30.91 -25.45
CA SER A 12 22.56 29.69 -25.92
C SER A 12 23.23 28.42 -25.38
N LEU A 13 24.57 28.41 -25.33
CA LEU A 13 25.33 27.30 -24.74
C LEU A 13 25.09 27.20 -23.23
N ALA A 14 25.09 28.33 -22.51
CA ALA A 14 24.82 28.37 -21.07
C ALA A 14 23.39 27.93 -20.75
N LEU A 15 22.39 28.37 -21.54
CA LEU A 15 21.01 27.92 -21.42
C LEU A 15 20.89 26.43 -21.72
N SER A 16 21.52 25.93 -22.78
CA SER A 16 21.52 24.50 -23.13
C SER A 16 22.17 23.65 -22.05
N LEU A 17 23.28 24.12 -21.47
CA LEU A 17 23.94 23.49 -20.33
C LEU A 17 23.08 23.53 -19.06
N LEU A 18 22.35 24.62 -18.80
CA LEU A 18 21.39 24.73 -17.71
C LEU A 18 20.20 23.77 -17.90
N PHE A 19 19.68 23.64 -19.12
CA PHE A 19 18.63 22.67 -19.43
C PHE A 19 19.14 21.22 -19.35
N LEU A 20 20.37 20.95 -19.78
CA LEU A 20 21.02 19.64 -19.63
C LEU A 20 21.31 19.30 -18.17
N SER A 21 21.70 20.27 -17.33
CA SER A 21 21.93 20.06 -15.90
C SER A 21 20.64 19.99 -15.09
N MET A 22 19.57 20.68 -15.49
CA MET A 22 18.21 20.47 -14.97
C MET A 22 17.63 19.12 -15.41
N ALA A 23 17.92 18.66 -16.64
CA ALA A 23 17.55 17.33 -17.10
C ALA A 23 18.35 16.22 -16.40
N ARG A 24 19.60 16.50 -16.01
CA ARG A 24 20.46 15.58 -15.22
C ARG A 24 20.21 15.67 -13.71
N ALA A 25 19.54 16.73 -13.24
CA ALA A 25 18.82 16.75 -11.98
C ALA A 25 17.51 15.93 -12.10
N THR A 26 17.61 14.70 -12.64
CA THR A 26 16.62 13.68 -12.35
C THR A 26 16.53 13.60 -10.85
N ARG A 27 15.37 13.97 -10.28
CA ARG A 27 15.04 13.89 -8.84
C ARG A 27 15.56 12.56 -8.28
N GLY A 28 16.76 12.59 -7.71
CA GLY A 28 17.47 11.39 -7.31
C GLY A 28 16.76 10.74 -6.14
N CYS A 29 16.82 9.42 -6.07
CA CYS A 29 16.40 8.72 -4.87
C CYS A 29 17.33 9.09 -3.72
N SER A 30 16.76 9.45 -2.57
CA SER A 30 17.55 9.58 -1.34
C SER A 30 18.27 8.27 -1.06
N SER A 31 19.54 8.34 -0.65
CA SER A 31 20.34 7.17 -0.28
C SER A 31 19.96 6.58 1.08
N SER A 32 19.14 7.27 1.89
CA SER A 32 18.78 6.84 3.23
C SER A 32 17.57 5.90 3.25
N SER A 33 17.82 4.59 3.30
CA SER A 33 16.78 3.55 3.44
C SER A 33 15.89 3.76 4.68
N PRO A 34 16.41 4.04 5.90
CA PRO A 34 15.55 4.23 7.07
C PRO A 34 14.62 5.46 6.97
N GLN A 35 15.12 6.56 6.43
CA GLN A 35 14.32 7.77 6.24
C GLN A 35 13.21 7.53 5.21
N LEU A 36 13.55 6.90 4.09
CA LEU A 36 12.59 6.57 3.04
C LEU A 36 11.52 5.58 3.53
N LEU A 37 11.90 4.59 4.33
CA LEU A 37 10.96 3.66 4.97
C LEU A 37 9.99 4.41 5.90
N SER A 38 10.49 5.37 6.69
CA SER A 38 9.64 6.19 7.57
C SER A 38 8.67 7.08 6.78
N GLN A 39 9.11 7.63 5.64
CA GLN A 39 8.25 8.40 4.74
C GLN A 39 7.15 7.51 4.14
N LEU A 40 7.51 6.35 3.62
CA LEU A 40 6.57 5.37 3.06
C LEU A 40 5.54 4.92 4.09
N GLN A 41 5.97 4.60 5.30
CA GLN A 41 5.08 4.25 6.41
C GLN A 41 4.11 5.39 6.73
N SER A 42 4.61 6.62 6.85
CA SER A 42 3.79 7.81 7.15
C SER A 42 2.75 8.05 6.05
N GLN A 43 3.19 8.07 4.79
CA GLN A 43 2.32 8.26 3.63
C GLN A 43 1.26 7.17 3.55
N ALA A 44 1.61 5.91 3.79
CA ALA A 44 0.65 4.81 3.77
C ALA A 44 -0.37 4.91 4.91
N ASN A 45 0.04 5.26 6.12
CA ASN A 45 -0.86 5.45 7.26
C ASN A 45 -1.84 6.62 7.04
N ILE A 46 -1.33 7.77 6.57
CA ILE A 46 -2.18 8.92 6.22
C ILE A 46 -3.16 8.53 5.13
N THR A 47 -2.68 7.87 4.08
CA THR A 47 -3.53 7.43 2.97
C THR A 47 -4.54 6.36 3.39
N GLY A 48 -4.25 5.57 4.41
CA GLY A 48 -5.19 4.61 5.00
C GLY A 48 -6.35 5.25 5.76
N ASP A 49 -6.29 6.55 6.08
CA ASP A 49 -7.38 7.27 6.75
C ASP A 49 -8.54 7.56 5.77
N THR A 50 -9.67 6.91 6.00
CA THR A 50 -10.87 7.03 5.16
C THR A 50 -11.45 8.45 5.15
N ARG A 51 -11.15 9.27 6.16
CA ARG A 51 -11.63 10.66 6.25
C ARG A 51 -11.05 11.57 5.17
N LEU A 52 -9.94 11.17 4.54
CA LEU A 52 -9.27 12.00 3.54
C LEU A 52 -9.87 11.88 2.14
N LEU A 53 -10.67 10.84 1.86
CA LEU A 53 -11.29 10.67 0.54
C LEU A 53 -12.60 9.90 0.57
N LEU A 54 -12.66 8.72 1.18
CA LEU A 54 -13.86 7.88 1.20
C LEU A 54 -15.05 8.55 1.90
N GLU A 55 -14.89 9.04 3.14
CA GLU A 55 -16.01 9.66 3.86
C GLU A 55 -16.53 10.92 3.12
N PRO A 56 -15.67 11.83 2.66
CA PRO A 56 -16.08 12.92 1.77
C PRO A 56 -16.82 12.45 0.50
N TYR A 57 -16.39 11.34 -0.12
CA TYR A 57 -17.06 10.77 -1.30
C TYR A 57 -18.46 10.24 -0.95
N ILE A 58 -18.60 9.52 0.17
CA ILE A 58 -19.90 9.02 0.67
C ILE A 58 -20.89 10.17 0.84
N LEU A 59 -20.44 11.30 1.40
CA LEU A 59 -21.27 12.49 1.56
C LEU A 59 -21.61 13.13 0.22
N LEU A 60 -20.63 13.31 -0.68
CA LEU A 60 -20.81 13.90 -2.01
C LEU A 60 -21.84 13.13 -2.86
N GLN A 61 -21.86 11.80 -2.72
CA GLN A 61 -22.72 10.89 -3.46
C GLN A 61 -24.03 10.54 -2.74
N GLU A 62 -24.26 11.13 -1.56
CA GLU A 62 -25.46 10.94 -0.74
C GLU A 62 -25.65 9.47 -0.29
N LEU A 63 -24.54 8.78 0.00
CA LEU A 63 -24.51 7.38 0.45
C LEU A 63 -24.46 7.23 1.98
N ASN A 64 -24.88 8.26 2.74
CA ASN A 64 -24.61 8.38 4.17
C ASN A 64 -25.53 7.55 5.09
N THR A 65 -26.50 6.81 4.53
CA THR A 65 -27.38 5.95 5.35
C THR A 65 -26.63 4.69 5.81
N PRO A 66 -27.02 4.08 6.94
CA PRO A 66 -26.35 2.87 7.44
C PRO A 66 -26.27 1.75 6.40
N THR A 67 -27.36 1.50 5.67
CA THR A 67 -27.43 0.45 4.64
C THR A 67 -26.47 0.72 3.48
N LEU A 68 -26.40 1.96 2.99
CA LEU A 68 -25.52 2.32 1.87
C LEU A 68 -24.04 2.30 2.28
N ARG A 69 -23.74 2.74 3.50
CA ARG A 69 -22.38 2.64 4.08
C ARG A 69 -21.93 1.18 4.23
N ALA A 70 -22.84 0.28 4.62
CA ALA A 70 -22.55 -1.14 4.68
C ALA A 70 -22.27 -1.71 3.27
N ALA A 71 -23.04 -1.31 2.26
CA ALA A 71 -22.84 -1.74 0.88
C ALA A 71 -21.47 -1.34 0.31
N CYS A 72 -20.88 -0.23 0.77
CA CYS A 72 -19.50 0.15 0.41
C CYS A 72 -18.42 -0.82 0.92
N ARG A 73 -18.74 -1.71 1.87
CA ARG A 73 -17.79 -2.69 2.45
C ARG A 73 -18.08 -4.11 2.00
N GLU A 74 -19.26 -4.33 1.42
CA GLU A 74 -19.71 -5.63 0.95
C GLU A 74 -19.01 -5.96 -0.39
N TYR A 75 -18.52 -7.21 -0.53
CA TYR A 75 -17.78 -7.68 -1.71
C TYR A 75 -16.66 -6.73 -2.15
N PRO A 76 -15.63 -6.53 -1.31
CA PRO A 76 -14.60 -5.56 -1.60
C PRO A 76 -13.87 -5.88 -2.91
N VAL A 77 -13.57 -4.83 -3.67
CA VAL A 77 -12.68 -4.89 -4.83
C VAL A 77 -11.40 -5.62 -4.42
N THR A 78 -10.92 -6.54 -5.27
CA THR A 78 -9.81 -7.44 -4.95
C THR A 78 -8.47 -6.68 -4.83
N PHE A 79 -8.21 -6.13 -3.64
CA PHE A 79 -6.89 -5.67 -3.23
C PHE A 79 -6.15 -6.80 -2.50
N PRO A 80 -4.80 -6.83 -2.56
CA PRO A 80 -4.02 -7.76 -1.75
C PRO A 80 -4.34 -7.59 -0.26
N SER A 81 -4.67 -8.70 0.42
CA SER A 81 -4.89 -8.69 1.86
C SER A 81 -3.59 -8.41 2.62
N GLU A 82 -3.70 -7.97 3.87
CA GLU A 82 -2.52 -7.77 4.72
C GLU A 82 -1.67 -9.04 4.89
N ASP A 83 -2.31 -10.19 5.07
CA ASP A 83 -1.59 -11.47 5.21
C ASP A 83 -0.89 -11.86 3.90
N THR A 84 -1.54 -11.62 2.76
CA THR A 84 -0.91 -11.78 1.44
C THR A 84 0.32 -10.89 1.32
N LEU A 85 0.20 -9.61 1.68
CA LEU A 85 1.30 -8.65 1.62
C LEU A 85 2.45 -9.02 2.56
N ARG A 86 2.14 -9.46 3.78
CA ARG A 86 3.11 -9.88 4.79
C ARG A 86 3.87 -11.13 4.38
N ALA A 87 3.25 -12.03 3.61
CA ALA A 87 3.89 -13.25 3.13
C ALA A 87 4.94 -13.01 2.02
N LEU A 88 4.94 -11.84 1.38
CA LEU A 88 5.88 -11.50 0.32
C LEU A 88 7.27 -11.18 0.85
N SER A 89 8.30 -11.49 0.06
CA SER A 89 9.63 -10.92 0.31
C SER A 89 9.62 -9.40 0.06
N LYS A 90 10.58 -8.66 0.64
CA LYS A 90 10.62 -7.20 0.52
C LYS A 90 10.56 -6.70 -0.94
N PRO A 91 11.32 -7.27 -1.90
CA PRO A 91 11.22 -6.88 -3.31
C PRO A 91 9.83 -7.13 -3.92
N HIS A 92 9.26 -8.32 -3.71
CA HIS A 92 7.93 -8.65 -4.25
C HIS A 92 6.82 -7.81 -3.62
N PHE A 93 6.94 -7.48 -2.34
CA PHE A 93 6.06 -6.53 -1.68
C PHE A 93 6.10 -5.17 -2.39
N LEU A 94 7.28 -4.61 -2.63
CA LEU A 94 7.43 -3.32 -3.31
C LEU A 94 6.87 -3.35 -4.74
N SER A 95 7.15 -4.41 -5.50
CA SER A 95 6.61 -4.58 -6.86
C SER A 95 5.08 -4.69 -6.86
N THR A 96 4.51 -5.45 -5.93
CA THR A 96 3.06 -5.59 -5.76
C THR A 96 2.42 -4.25 -5.40
N VAL A 97 3.02 -3.50 -4.47
CA VAL A 97 2.53 -2.18 -4.07
C VAL A 97 2.63 -1.19 -5.22
N TYR A 98 3.75 -1.15 -5.94
CA TYR A 98 3.96 -0.26 -7.07
C TYR A 98 2.93 -0.47 -8.19
N THR A 99 2.67 -1.74 -8.53
CA THR A 99 1.70 -2.14 -9.56
C THR A 99 0.28 -1.81 -9.13
N THR A 100 -0.07 -2.12 -7.87
CA THR A 100 -1.41 -1.84 -7.32
C THR A 100 -1.69 -0.35 -7.29
N LEU A 101 -0.72 0.47 -6.89
CA LEU A 101 -0.81 1.93 -6.93
C LEU A 101 -1.02 2.47 -8.35
N GLY A 102 -0.45 1.82 -9.38
CA GLY A 102 -0.72 2.19 -10.77
C GLY A 102 -2.15 1.92 -11.20
N ARG A 103 -2.70 0.76 -10.80
CA ARG A 103 -4.12 0.46 -11.04
C ARG A 103 -5.04 1.46 -10.32
N ILE A 104 -4.72 1.79 -9.07
CA ILE A 104 -5.44 2.81 -8.28
C ILE A 104 -5.43 4.15 -9.00
N GLN A 105 -4.30 4.58 -9.56
CA GLN A 105 -4.18 5.83 -10.29
C GLN A 105 -5.13 5.89 -11.49
N HIS A 106 -5.20 4.83 -12.30
CA HIS A 106 -6.15 4.73 -13.41
C HIS A 106 -7.62 4.75 -12.95
N GLN A 107 -7.94 4.05 -11.86
CA GLN A 107 -9.29 4.02 -11.32
C GLN A 107 -9.71 5.38 -10.72
N LEU A 108 -8.79 6.11 -10.09
CA LEU A 108 -9.03 7.48 -9.64
C LEU A 108 -9.31 8.43 -10.82
N ASP A 109 -8.55 8.30 -11.92
CA ASP A 109 -8.80 9.07 -13.13
C ASP A 109 -10.16 8.76 -13.76
N ALA A 110 -10.55 7.48 -13.82
CA ALA A 110 -11.87 7.06 -14.30
C ALA A 110 -13.01 7.62 -13.44
N LEU A 111 -12.91 7.48 -12.11
CA LEU A 111 -13.91 7.99 -11.16
C LEU A 111 -14.07 9.52 -11.28
N ARG A 112 -12.96 10.25 -11.46
CA ARG A 112 -12.99 11.71 -11.67
C ARG A 112 -13.80 12.09 -12.92
N GLN A 113 -13.72 11.33 -14.00
CA GLN A 113 -14.43 11.64 -15.24
C GLN A 113 -15.90 11.20 -15.26
N GLN A 114 -16.33 10.43 -14.26
CA GLN A 114 -17.63 9.76 -14.30
C GLN A 114 -18.84 10.70 -14.15
N SER A 115 -18.69 11.84 -13.48
CA SER A 115 -19.80 12.77 -13.25
C SER A 115 -19.32 14.20 -13.06
N PRO A 116 -20.19 15.22 -13.25
CA PRO A 116 -19.86 16.60 -12.93
C PRO A 116 -19.43 16.78 -11.47
N LYS A 117 -20.12 16.11 -10.52
CA LYS A 117 -19.78 16.15 -9.08
C LYS A 117 -18.36 15.64 -8.82
N THR A 118 -17.95 14.53 -9.43
CA THR A 118 -16.61 13.94 -9.22
C THR A 118 -15.52 14.66 -10.01
N LYS A 119 -15.85 15.27 -11.16
CA LYS A 119 -14.90 16.02 -11.99
C LYS A 119 -14.30 17.22 -11.26
N VAL A 120 -15.11 17.91 -10.47
CA VAL A 120 -14.68 19.08 -9.67
C VAL A 120 -14.34 18.73 -8.22
N PHE A 121 -14.22 17.44 -7.88
CA PHE A 121 -13.96 17.02 -6.51
C PHE A 121 -12.45 17.03 -6.21
N PRO A 122 -11.92 18.03 -5.49
CA PRO A 122 -10.48 18.27 -5.38
C PRO A 122 -9.72 17.16 -4.63
N LEU A 123 -10.41 16.37 -3.81
CA LEU A 123 -9.79 15.28 -3.05
C LEU A 123 -9.33 14.13 -3.93
N LEU A 124 -9.96 13.90 -5.09
CA LEU A 124 -9.50 12.89 -6.06
C LEU A 124 -8.16 13.29 -6.68
N GLU A 125 -8.00 14.56 -7.03
CA GLU A 125 -6.74 15.07 -7.57
C GLU A 125 -5.63 14.98 -6.53
N ARG A 126 -5.91 15.39 -5.29
CA ARG A 126 -4.97 15.23 -4.17
C ARG A 126 -4.58 13.76 -3.97
N ALA A 127 -5.54 12.85 -4.02
CA ALA A 127 -5.27 11.42 -3.87
C ALA A 127 -4.38 10.89 -5.00
N LYS A 128 -4.60 11.32 -6.25
CA LYS A 128 -3.75 10.99 -7.39
C LYS A 128 -2.30 11.45 -7.17
N TRP A 129 -2.09 12.70 -6.73
CA TRP A 129 -0.75 13.21 -6.43
C TRP A 129 -0.08 12.44 -5.28
N ASN A 130 -0.84 12.09 -4.24
CA ASN A 130 -0.33 11.27 -3.13
C ASN A 130 0.09 9.88 -3.61
N VAL A 131 -0.75 9.21 -4.41
CA VAL A 131 -0.44 7.91 -5.01
C VAL A 131 0.84 7.99 -5.84
N GLN A 132 0.99 9.01 -6.69
CA GLN A 132 2.21 9.20 -7.48
C GLN A 132 3.45 9.42 -6.59
N GLY A 133 3.33 10.23 -5.54
CA GLY A 133 4.42 10.46 -4.58
C GLY A 133 4.85 9.17 -3.89
N ILE A 134 3.90 8.33 -3.48
CA ILE A 134 4.19 7.02 -2.88
C ILE A 134 4.85 6.10 -3.90
N ARG A 135 4.36 6.03 -5.15
CA ARG A 135 4.98 5.22 -6.21
C ARG A 135 6.43 5.60 -6.45
N ASN A 136 6.75 6.89 -6.46
CA ASN A 136 8.13 7.37 -6.59
C ASN A 136 9.00 6.90 -5.42
N ASN A 137 8.49 6.97 -4.19
CA ASN A 137 9.22 6.50 -3.00
C ASN A 137 9.40 4.97 -2.99
N ILE A 138 8.41 4.21 -3.46
CA ILE A 138 8.50 2.76 -3.64
C ILE A 138 9.58 2.41 -4.66
N TYR A 139 9.60 3.10 -5.81
CA TYR A 139 10.64 2.96 -6.82
C TYR A 139 12.03 3.19 -6.22
N CYS A 140 12.19 4.26 -5.44
CA CYS A 140 13.46 4.53 -4.77
C CYS A 140 13.86 3.46 -3.75
N MET A 141 12.92 2.94 -2.97
CA MET A 141 13.20 1.87 -2.03
C MET A 141 13.62 0.59 -2.76
N ALA A 142 12.96 0.27 -3.88
CA ALA A 142 13.30 -0.90 -4.68
C ALA A 142 14.69 -0.78 -5.32
N HIS A 143 15.06 0.43 -5.78
CA HIS A 143 16.40 0.73 -6.26
C HIS A 143 17.46 0.50 -5.18
N LEU A 144 17.23 0.95 -3.94
CA LEU A 144 18.14 0.69 -2.80
C LEU A 144 18.27 -0.80 -2.45
N LEU A 145 17.28 -1.62 -2.79
CA LEU A 145 17.32 -3.08 -2.61
C LEU A 145 17.90 -3.82 -3.83
N ASN A 146 18.49 -3.11 -4.80
CA ASN A 146 18.97 -3.66 -6.07
C ASN A 146 17.88 -4.46 -6.81
N HIS A 147 16.63 -4.01 -6.72
CA HIS A 147 15.50 -4.58 -7.41
C HIS A 147 14.84 -3.50 -8.28
N PRO A 148 15.37 -3.25 -9.50
CA PRO A 148 14.79 -2.29 -10.41
C PRO A 148 13.34 -2.67 -10.68
N LEU A 149 12.42 -1.75 -10.41
CA LEU A 149 11.05 -1.89 -10.86
C LEU A 149 11.00 -1.44 -12.31
N GLU A 150 10.45 -2.26 -13.18
CA GLU A 150 10.09 -1.82 -14.52
C GLU A 150 9.08 -0.68 -14.38
N THR A 151 9.45 0.51 -14.85
CA THR A 151 8.45 1.50 -15.25
C THR A 151 7.74 0.90 -16.45
N PRO A 152 6.45 0.56 -16.35
CA PRO A 152 5.72 0.15 -17.53
C PRO A 152 5.81 1.31 -18.52
N ASN A 153 6.34 1.07 -19.71
CA ASN A 153 6.05 1.95 -20.84
C ASN A 153 4.53 2.10 -20.92
N PRO A 154 3.99 3.27 -21.34
CA PRO A 154 2.58 3.38 -21.66
C PRO A 154 2.32 2.39 -22.80
N THR A 155 1.99 1.16 -22.43
CA THR A 155 1.61 0.13 -23.36
C THR A 155 0.21 0.54 -23.76
N GLU A 156 0.04 0.90 -25.02
CA GLU A 156 -1.28 1.08 -25.62
C GLU A 156 -2.14 -0.11 -25.18
N ALA A 157 -3.27 0.22 -24.57
CA ALA A 157 -4.23 -0.77 -24.11
C ALA A 157 -4.48 -1.75 -25.25
N GLY A 158 -4.09 -3.01 -25.05
CA GLY A 158 -4.30 -4.06 -26.03
C GLY A 158 -5.76 -4.09 -26.45
N SER A 159 -6.01 -3.70 -27.70
CA SER A 159 -7.24 -4.02 -28.40
C SER A 159 -7.32 -5.52 -28.54
N GLY A 160 -8.17 -6.15 -27.73
CA GLY A 160 -8.28 -7.61 -27.71
C GLY A 160 -9.18 -8.14 -26.62
N ALA A 161 -10.32 -7.50 -26.38
CA ALA A 161 -11.41 -8.12 -25.63
C ALA A 161 -12.66 -8.13 -26.50
N SER A 162 -13.11 -9.34 -26.86
CA SER A 162 -14.41 -9.57 -27.49
C SER A 162 -15.50 -8.90 -26.64
N PRO A 163 -16.51 -8.23 -27.25
CA PRO A 163 -17.53 -7.51 -26.51
C PRO A 163 -18.32 -8.51 -25.65
N SER A 164 -17.97 -8.57 -24.36
CA SER A 164 -18.81 -9.22 -23.37
C SER A 164 -20.10 -8.42 -23.29
N THR A 165 -21.24 -9.12 -23.33
CA THR A 165 -22.59 -8.60 -23.16
C THR A 165 -22.83 -8.11 -21.73
N THR A 166 -22.00 -7.18 -21.27
CA THR A 166 -22.09 -6.61 -19.94
C THR A 166 -23.12 -5.50 -19.97
N THR A 167 -24.28 -5.74 -19.35
CA THR A 167 -25.26 -4.70 -19.06
C THR A 167 -24.57 -3.53 -18.37
N THR A 168 -24.69 -2.33 -18.93
CA THR A 168 -24.13 -1.11 -18.32
C THR A 168 -24.67 -0.97 -16.90
N PRO A 169 -23.81 -0.90 -15.87
CA PRO A 169 -24.26 -0.72 -14.50
C PRO A 169 -25.11 0.54 -14.36
N SER A 170 -26.15 0.49 -13.53
CA SER A 170 -26.92 1.69 -13.22
C SER A 170 -26.04 2.74 -12.53
N ILE A 171 -26.39 4.02 -12.66
CA ILE A 171 -25.67 5.13 -12.01
C ILE A 171 -25.53 4.88 -10.50
N PHE A 172 -26.58 4.37 -9.87
CA PHE A 172 -26.58 4.02 -8.46
C PHE A 172 -25.56 2.91 -8.15
N GLN A 173 -25.53 1.85 -8.95
CA GLN A 173 -24.57 0.76 -8.77
C GLN A 173 -23.14 1.27 -8.94
N THR A 174 -22.87 2.12 -9.93
CA THR A 174 -21.53 2.68 -10.11
C THR A 174 -21.08 3.55 -8.94
N LYS A 175 -21.99 4.29 -8.27
CA LYS A 175 -21.65 5.01 -7.03
C LYS A 175 -21.21 4.07 -5.92
N ILE A 176 -21.93 2.96 -5.74
CA ILE A 176 -21.60 1.94 -4.75
C ILE A 176 -20.26 1.27 -5.08
N ASP A 177 -20.02 0.90 -6.34
CA ASP A 177 -18.78 0.24 -6.75
C ASP A 177 -17.55 1.14 -6.57
N ASN A 178 -17.67 2.44 -6.86
CA ASN A 178 -16.63 3.41 -6.54
C ASN A 178 -16.41 3.54 -5.03
N CYS A 179 -17.47 3.51 -4.24
CA CYS A 179 -17.36 3.53 -2.78
C CYS A 179 -16.58 2.30 -2.27
N ARG A 180 -16.87 1.12 -2.83
CA ARG A 180 -16.13 -0.13 -2.56
C ARG A 180 -14.68 -0.04 -2.97
N PHE A 181 -14.40 0.51 -4.16
CA PHE A 181 -13.05 0.78 -4.62
C PHE A 181 -12.28 1.67 -3.64
N LEU A 182 -12.85 2.81 -3.24
CA LEU A 182 -12.22 3.75 -2.31
C LEU A 182 -11.99 3.11 -0.94
N TRP A 183 -12.95 2.33 -0.44
CA TRP A 183 -12.79 1.56 0.79
C TRP A 183 -11.64 0.56 0.70
N GLY A 184 -11.56 -0.19 -0.40
CA GLY A 184 -10.48 -1.13 -0.67
C GLY A 184 -9.12 -0.43 -0.77
N TYR A 185 -9.06 0.71 -1.44
CA TYR A 185 -7.86 1.56 -1.52
C TYR A 185 -7.35 1.98 -0.14
N HIS A 186 -8.20 2.53 0.72
CA HIS A 186 -7.80 2.91 2.08
C HIS A 186 -7.36 1.70 2.91
N SER A 187 -8.10 0.59 2.83
CA SER A 187 -7.79 -0.64 3.56
C SER A 187 -6.44 -1.25 3.12
N PHE A 188 -6.17 -1.23 1.81
CA PHE A 188 -4.90 -1.63 1.22
C PHE A 188 -3.76 -0.77 1.75
N MET A 189 -3.91 0.56 1.70
CA MET A 189 -2.86 1.48 2.16
C MET A 189 -2.61 1.38 3.67
N GLY A 190 -3.64 1.15 4.48
CA GLY A 190 -3.49 0.83 5.90
C GLY A 190 -2.70 -0.46 6.13
N SER A 191 -2.92 -1.48 5.31
CA SER A 191 -2.18 -2.75 5.36
C SER A 191 -0.71 -2.57 4.99
N VAL A 192 -0.43 -1.82 3.92
CA VAL A 192 0.93 -1.42 3.50
C VAL A 192 1.66 -0.69 4.62
N GLY A 193 1.00 0.26 5.29
CA GLY A 193 1.59 0.99 6.42
C GLY A 193 1.95 0.11 7.61
N ARG A 194 1.15 -0.94 7.87
CA ARG A 194 1.46 -1.94 8.91
C ARG A 194 2.67 -2.81 8.53
N VAL A 195 2.76 -3.27 7.28
CA VAL A 195 3.95 -4.03 6.83
C VAL A 195 5.22 -3.18 6.91
N PHE A 196 5.17 -1.90 6.53
CA PHE A 196 6.33 -1.00 6.68
C PHE A 196 6.73 -0.75 8.14
N ARG A 197 5.76 -0.71 9.06
CA ARG A 197 6.04 -0.64 10.50
C ARG A 197 6.84 -1.86 10.96
N GLU A 198 6.43 -3.06 10.55
CA GLU A 198 7.14 -4.30 10.90
C GLU A 198 8.59 -4.31 10.39
N TRP A 199 8.82 -3.73 9.20
CA TRP A 199 10.17 -3.60 8.64
C TRP A 199 11.05 -2.65 9.46
N LYS A 200 10.47 -1.57 9.97
CA LYS A 200 11.18 -0.59 10.82
C LYS A 200 11.53 -1.17 12.18
N ASP A 201 10.60 -1.94 12.76
CA ASP A 201 10.76 -2.53 14.09
C ASP A 201 11.70 -3.76 14.10
N GLY A 202 12.26 -4.13 12.94
CA GLY A 202 13.06 -5.35 12.77
C GLY A 202 12.27 -6.63 13.04
N SER A 203 10.95 -6.52 13.17
CA SER A 203 10.05 -7.57 13.64
C SER A 203 9.57 -8.46 12.51
N SER A 204 10.44 -8.79 11.54
CA SER A 204 10.21 -9.93 10.66
C SER A 204 10.30 -11.21 11.48
N ARG A 205 9.31 -11.43 12.35
CA ARG A 205 9.00 -12.72 12.93
C ARG A 205 8.62 -13.57 11.74
N SER A 206 9.63 -14.23 11.19
CA SER A 206 9.50 -15.53 10.57
C SER A 206 8.55 -16.35 11.45
N ARG A 207 7.24 -16.33 11.11
CA ARG A 207 6.30 -17.34 11.58
C ARG A 207 6.61 -18.63 10.83
N ARG A 208 7.87 -19.08 10.85
CA ARG A 208 8.10 -20.51 10.82
C ARG A 208 7.56 -21.00 12.15
N HIS A 209 6.50 -21.79 12.07
CA HIS A 209 6.12 -22.71 13.13
C HIS A 209 7.39 -23.49 13.51
N SER A 210 8.09 -23.02 14.53
CA SER A 210 9.15 -23.76 15.20
C SER A 210 8.49 -24.38 16.42
N PRO A 211 8.22 -25.70 16.43
CA PRO A 211 7.59 -26.38 17.57
C PRO A 211 8.47 -26.39 18.84
N ARG A 212 9.68 -25.80 18.79
CA ARG A 212 10.71 -25.96 19.81
C ARG A 212 10.62 -24.98 20.98
N HIS A 213 9.83 -23.91 20.91
CA HIS A 213 9.70 -22.96 22.02
C HIS A 213 8.49 -23.20 22.95
N SER A 214 7.54 -24.08 22.58
CA SER A 214 6.45 -24.51 23.47
C SER A 214 6.90 -25.59 24.46
N LEU A 215 7.83 -26.48 24.08
CA LEU A 215 8.33 -27.54 24.97
C LEU A 215 9.17 -27.00 26.13
N LEU A 216 9.98 -25.94 25.90
CA LEU A 216 10.79 -25.34 26.96
C LEU A 216 9.96 -24.55 28.00
N ARG A 217 8.78 -24.03 27.62
CA ARG A 217 7.84 -23.43 28.59
C ARG A 217 7.00 -24.46 29.33
N ALA A 218 6.68 -25.60 28.69
CA ALA A 218 5.99 -26.70 29.35
C ALA A 218 6.88 -27.37 30.41
N TRP A 219 8.18 -27.53 30.14
CA TRP A 219 9.11 -28.16 31.08
C TRP A 219 9.37 -27.31 32.35
N ARG A 220 9.39 -25.98 32.23
CA ARG A 220 9.53 -25.09 33.41
C ARG A 220 8.24 -24.90 34.22
N LYS A 221 7.08 -25.33 33.72
CA LYS A 221 5.80 -25.26 34.43
C LYS A 221 5.32 -26.61 34.99
N GLY A 222 5.99 -27.73 34.67
CA GLY A 222 5.62 -29.07 35.14
C GLY A 222 6.26 -29.54 36.46
N ALA A 223 7.17 -28.77 37.05
CA ALA A 223 7.99 -29.23 38.18
C ALA A 223 7.60 -28.64 39.56
N SER A 224 6.36 -28.17 39.75
CA SER A 224 5.90 -27.78 41.09
C SER A 224 4.43 -28.13 41.32
N ARG A 225 4.23 -28.94 42.38
CA ARG A 225 2.98 -29.39 43.01
C ARG A 225 2.39 -30.72 42.54
N ILE A 226 3.14 -31.79 42.79
CA ILE A 226 2.53 -33.03 43.29
C ILE A 226 2.35 -32.86 44.80
N ARG A 227 1.11 -32.76 45.27
CA ARG A 227 0.75 -32.84 46.69
C ARG A 227 0.33 -34.28 46.97
N PRO A 228 1.04 -35.07 47.78
CA PRO A 228 0.57 -36.40 48.13
C PRO A 228 -0.55 -36.31 49.16
N SER A 229 -1.71 -36.89 48.85
CA SER A 229 -2.74 -37.24 49.83
C SER A 229 -2.25 -38.42 50.66
N ARG A 230 -2.01 -38.20 51.95
CA ARG A 230 -1.74 -39.26 52.93
C ARG A 230 -3.09 -39.85 53.39
N SER A 231 -3.43 -41.02 52.88
CA SER A 231 -4.30 -41.98 53.56
C SER A 231 -3.47 -43.23 53.84
N SER A 232 -3.17 -43.49 55.11
CA SER A 232 -2.56 -44.75 55.53
C SER A 232 -3.46 -45.36 56.60
N GLN A 233 -4.33 -46.26 56.15
CA GLN A 233 -4.78 -47.40 56.94
C GLN A 233 -3.65 -48.44 56.97
N SER A 234 -3.47 -49.08 58.12
CA SER A 234 -2.73 -50.34 58.30
C SER A 234 -3.09 -50.86 59.71
N PRO A 235 -2.86 -52.15 60.03
CA PRO A 235 -3.44 -53.33 59.41
C PRO A 235 -4.09 -54.26 60.48
N MET A 236 -4.76 -55.32 60.03
CA MET A 236 -5.24 -56.42 60.87
C MET A 236 -4.11 -57.10 61.65
N SER A 237 -4.38 -57.45 62.91
CA SER A 237 -3.75 -58.57 63.63
C SER A 237 -4.70 -59.77 63.63
N ARG A 238 -4.18 -60.97 63.39
CA ARG A 238 -4.86 -62.26 63.57
C ARG A 238 -4.45 -62.88 64.92
N VAL A 239 -5.37 -63.72 65.42
CA VAL A 239 -5.36 -64.59 66.61
C VAL A 239 -5.75 -63.90 67.91
#